data_AF-A0A0D0C9E2-F1
#
_entry.id   AF-A0A0D0C9E2-F1
#
_cell.length_a   1.000
_cell.length_b   1.000
_cell.length_c   1.000
_cell.angle_alpha   90.00
_cell.angle_beta   90.00
_cell.angle_gamma   90.00
#
_symmetry.space_group_name_H-M   'P 1'
#
loop_
_entity.id
_entity.type
_entity.pdbx_description
1 polymer ?
#
loop_
_entity_poly.entity_id
_entity_poly.type
_entity_poly.pdbx_seq_one_letter_code
_entity_poly.pdbx_strand_id
1 'polypeptide(L)'
;MSISSTTFTCTTSTVNSNLRMKKFACDAKWRDAAEALAACRIDEETLYAEWEKQVQAQTKPLPRQWKNQGKVAVEEVLCLQKSRDALRDKVSHLRNLIINTAMTAWDVATYELELQSAKEGLQKMELRVAKKEKSLGASANDAICHLLNSNYLNKRMNALALLMQVREHLRLRKFELDRLEHSYRKQRSEQRINEHTQDSVRQWEPAIAVLARKYNALCEDMRQLIDQHKAPHSAIAPKLIDLDNLFNLDVDNDIWLDISLSYDDDAPPPLWLSDENVRTGIRSLLDRDRCEEERKLLQAERDSMQEWFSEEWHVMQAVLQTQDPNTKYQFETWKQQLCRLYTTWERAMVGVPASRELPGWGPLEHDILEARSQVLLGGGIEVADEDVFNIEFEAEADELLTEHLDSLRVMQNY
;
A
#
# COMPACT_ATOMS: atom_id res chain seq x y z
N MET A 1 39.76 -21.32 6.01
CA MET A 1 38.39 -21.14 5.50
C MET A 1 38.43 -19.93 4.59
N SER A 2 38.48 -20.17 3.29
CA SER A 2 38.67 -19.13 2.27
C SER A 2 37.46 -19.16 1.34
N ILE A 3 36.39 -18.47 1.72
CA ILE A 3 35.28 -18.12 0.83
C ILE A 3 34.70 -16.79 1.36
N SER A 4 34.56 -15.78 0.48
CA SER A 4 33.67 -14.60 0.60
C SER A 4 34.22 -13.20 0.92
N SER A 5 35.53 -12.91 0.87
CA SER A 5 35.99 -11.51 1.07
C SER A 5 36.09 -10.68 -0.23
N THR A 6 36.15 -11.33 -1.40
CA THR A 6 36.40 -10.64 -2.68
C THR A 6 35.14 -10.11 -3.37
N THR A 7 33.96 -10.56 -2.97
CA THR A 7 32.67 -10.09 -3.53
C THR A 7 32.13 -8.83 -2.86
N PHE A 8 32.70 -8.41 -1.72
CA PHE A 8 32.19 -7.28 -0.93
C PHE A 8 32.94 -5.96 -1.19
N THR A 9 34.10 -5.99 -1.85
CA THR A 9 34.98 -4.82 -1.99
C THR A 9 34.62 -3.89 -3.16
N CYS A 10 33.92 -4.37 -4.18
CA CYS A 10 33.59 -3.56 -5.37
C CYS A 10 32.19 -2.92 -5.30
N THR A 11 31.27 -3.49 -4.52
CA THR A 11 29.89 -2.98 -4.34
C THR A 11 29.76 -1.94 -3.22
N THR A 12 30.67 -1.91 -2.25
CA THR A 12 30.63 -0.99 -1.09
C THR A 12 31.19 0.42 -1.36
N SER A 13 32.02 0.58 -2.40
CA SER A 13 32.59 1.88 -2.79
C SER A 13 31.52 2.87 -3.28
N THR A 14 30.59 2.41 -4.11
CA THR A 14 29.60 3.27 -4.79
C THR A 14 28.28 3.38 -4.03
N VAL A 15 27.94 2.40 -3.17
CA VAL A 15 26.69 2.40 -2.40
C VAL A 15 26.79 3.31 -1.16
N ASN A 16 27.98 3.44 -0.58
CA ASN A 16 28.17 4.12 0.71
C ASN A 16 28.52 5.62 0.58
N SER A 17 28.80 6.11 -0.64
CA SER A 17 29.12 7.54 -0.88
C SER A 17 27.94 8.48 -0.69
N ASN A 18 26.71 7.96 -0.54
CA ASN A 18 25.49 8.75 -0.61
C ASN A 18 24.75 8.90 0.73
N LEU A 19 25.27 8.35 1.84
CA LEU A 19 24.65 8.42 3.18
C LEU A 19 24.28 9.86 3.60
N ARG A 20 25.21 10.81 3.43
CA ARG A 20 24.98 12.23 3.69
C ARG A 20 23.85 12.82 2.84
N MET A 21 23.82 12.49 1.54
CA MET A 21 22.78 13.00 0.64
C MET A 21 21.41 12.41 0.98
N LYS A 22 21.34 11.10 1.21
CA LYS A 22 20.12 10.41 1.68
C LYS A 22 19.61 11.03 2.98
N LYS A 23 20.50 11.31 3.93
CA LYS A 23 20.14 11.99 5.17
C LYS A 23 19.56 13.38 4.90
N PHE A 24 20.18 14.20 4.06
CA PHE A 24 19.67 15.54 3.76
C PHE A 24 18.30 15.49 3.08
N ALA A 25 18.12 14.59 2.11
CA ALA A 25 16.83 14.39 1.44
C ALA A 25 15.76 13.93 2.42
N CYS A 26 16.07 12.96 3.28
CA CYS A 26 15.19 12.48 4.34
C CYS A 26 14.83 13.59 5.34
N ASP A 27 15.80 14.39 5.77
CA ASP A 27 15.56 15.52 6.69
C ASP A 27 14.78 16.68 6.04
N ALA A 28 14.88 16.87 4.73
CA ALA A 28 14.03 17.81 3.99
C ALA A 28 12.60 17.29 3.92
N LYS A 29 12.39 16.06 3.43
CA LYS A 29 11.06 15.43 3.34
C LYS A 29 10.36 15.36 4.70
N TRP A 30 11.07 15.00 5.77
CA TRP A 30 10.50 14.98 7.11
C TRP A 30 10.03 16.37 7.56
N ARG A 31 10.76 17.44 7.23
CA ARG A 31 10.35 18.81 7.57
C ARG A 31 9.09 19.22 6.81
N ASP A 32 9.03 18.95 5.51
CA ASP A 32 7.88 19.26 4.68
C ASP A 32 6.63 18.49 5.16
N ALA A 33 6.80 17.20 5.48
CA ALA A 33 5.76 16.35 6.04
C ALA A 33 5.28 16.85 7.43
N ALA A 34 6.21 17.22 8.32
CA ALA A 34 5.88 17.76 9.64
C ALA A 34 5.15 19.11 9.56
N GLU A 35 5.54 19.98 8.63
CA GLU A 35 4.85 21.26 8.39
C GLU A 35 3.44 21.04 7.83
N ALA A 36 3.29 20.13 6.87
CA ALA A 36 1.99 19.78 6.30
C ALA A 36 1.04 19.15 7.35
N LEU A 37 1.56 18.31 8.25
CA LEU A 37 0.79 17.77 9.38
C LEU A 37 0.36 18.85 10.37
N ALA A 38 1.26 19.78 10.71
CA ALA A 38 0.93 20.90 11.57
C ALA A 38 -0.13 21.82 10.94
N ALA A 39 -0.10 21.99 9.62
CA ALA A 39 -1.09 22.76 8.87
C ALA A 39 -2.45 22.05 8.76
N CYS A 40 -2.48 20.71 8.73
CA CYS A 40 -3.69 19.90 8.62
C CYS A 40 -4.63 20.06 9.82
N ARG A 41 -4.10 20.31 11.03
CA ARG A 41 -4.88 20.50 12.28
C ARG A 41 -5.84 19.35 12.62
N ILE A 42 -5.59 18.16 12.09
CA ILE A 42 -6.30 16.94 12.43
C ILE A 42 -5.44 16.17 13.43
N ASP A 43 -6.09 15.58 14.42
CA ASP A 43 -5.41 14.76 15.41
C ASP A 43 -4.79 13.50 14.77
N GLU A 44 -3.57 13.16 15.17
CA GLU A 44 -2.83 12.04 14.58
C GLU A 44 -3.52 10.69 14.82
N GLU A 45 -4.17 10.48 15.97
CA GLU A 45 -4.91 9.25 16.27
C GLU A 45 -6.06 9.06 15.27
N THR A 46 -6.70 10.16 14.88
CA THR A 46 -7.76 10.16 13.86
C THR A 46 -7.19 9.82 12.47
N LEU A 47 -6.03 10.35 12.11
CA LEU A 47 -5.37 10.05 10.84
C LEU A 47 -4.96 8.57 10.75
N TYR A 48 -4.39 7.99 11.82
CA TYR A 48 -4.08 6.56 11.87
C TYR A 48 -5.35 5.69 11.76
N ALA A 49 -6.43 6.06 12.45
CA ALA A 49 -7.69 5.31 12.38
C ALA A 49 -8.32 5.37 10.97
N GLU A 50 -8.29 6.53 10.31
CA GLU A 50 -8.75 6.68 8.94
C GLU A 50 -7.84 5.96 7.92
N TRP A 51 -6.53 5.98 8.14
CA TRP A 51 -5.57 5.19 7.37
C TRP A 51 -5.83 3.68 7.52
N GLU A 52 -6.08 3.19 8.74
CA GLU A 52 -6.40 1.77 8.95
C GLU A 52 -7.68 1.36 8.20
N LYS A 53 -8.72 2.20 8.24
CA LYS A 53 -9.94 1.97 7.44
C LYS A 53 -9.65 1.96 5.95
N GLN A 54 -8.77 2.83 5.48
CA GLN A 54 -8.33 2.85 4.09
C GLN A 54 -7.63 1.53 3.72
N VAL A 55 -6.65 1.09 4.52
CA VAL A 55 -5.93 -0.18 4.31
C VAL A 55 -6.89 -1.35 4.30
N GLN A 56 -7.80 -1.45 5.29
CA GLN A 56 -8.79 -2.53 5.35
C GLN A 56 -9.71 -2.54 4.12
N ALA A 57 -10.11 -1.36 3.62
CA ALA A 57 -10.94 -1.25 2.43
C ALA A 57 -10.19 -1.63 1.15
N GLN A 58 -8.93 -1.19 1.00
CA GLN A 58 -8.11 -1.38 -0.21
C GLN A 58 -7.48 -2.76 -0.30
N THR A 59 -7.12 -3.37 0.84
CA THR A 59 -6.52 -4.72 0.89
C THR A 59 -7.55 -5.85 0.92
N LYS A 60 -8.84 -5.50 0.99
CA LYS A 60 -9.92 -6.49 0.97
C LYS A 60 -9.83 -7.32 -0.33
N PRO A 61 -9.85 -8.66 -0.24
CA PRO A 61 -9.75 -9.50 -1.43
C PRO A 61 -10.89 -9.19 -2.39
N LEU A 62 -10.54 -9.09 -3.68
CA LEU A 62 -11.52 -8.86 -4.72
C LEU A 62 -12.63 -9.93 -4.70
N PRO A 63 -13.89 -9.53 -4.95
CA PRO A 63 -14.99 -10.47 -4.99
C PRO A 63 -14.74 -11.52 -6.06
N ARG A 64 -15.02 -12.78 -5.75
CA ARG A 64 -14.82 -13.93 -6.65
C ARG A 64 -16.16 -14.47 -7.14
N GLN A 65 -16.15 -15.19 -8.25
CA GLN A 65 -17.32 -15.92 -8.75
C GLN A 65 -17.57 -17.20 -7.95
N TRP A 66 -18.80 -17.39 -7.47
CA TRP A 66 -19.17 -18.51 -6.62
C TRP A 66 -20.49 -19.12 -7.12
N LYS A 67 -20.63 -20.44 -7.02
CA LYS A 67 -21.80 -21.17 -7.58
C LYS A 67 -23.14 -20.74 -6.97
N ASN A 68 -23.13 -20.30 -5.71
CA ASN A 68 -24.33 -19.99 -4.92
C ASN A 68 -24.37 -18.52 -4.45
N GLN A 69 -23.65 -17.62 -5.12
CA GLN A 69 -23.53 -16.22 -4.66
C GLN A 69 -24.88 -15.51 -4.57
N GLY A 70 -25.80 -15.77 -5.50
CA GLY A 70 -27.17 -15.27 -5.45
C GLY A 70 -27.97 -15.82 -4.27
N LYS A 71 -27.79 -17.10 -3.93
CA LYS A 71 -28.42 -17.70 -2.74
C LYS A 71 -27.94 -17.03 -1.45
N VAL A 72 -26.62 -16.82 -1.33
CA VAL A 72 -26.01 -16.16 -0.16
C VAL A 72 -26.54 -14.73 -0.01
N ALA A 73 -26.65 -13.98 -1.10
CA ALA A 73 -27.20 -12.63 -1.07
C ALA A 73 -28.68 -12.61 -0.64
N VAL A 74 -29.46 -13.60 -1.06
CA VAL A 74 -30.87 -13.74 -0.63
C VAL A 74 -30.95 -14.14 0.85
N GLU A 75 -30.12 -15.06 1.31
CA GLU A 75 -30.03 -15.45 2.73
C GLU A 75 -29.64 -14.27 3.63
N GLU A 76 -28.74 -13.39 3.17
CA GLU A 76 -28.40 -12.14 3.86
C GLU A 76 -29.63 -11.25 4.03
N VAL A 77 -30.43 -11.05 2.98
CA VAL A 77 -31.66 -10.25 3.04
C VAL A 77 -32.70 -10.88 3.98
N LEU A 78 -32.89 -12.20 3.91
CA LEU A 78 -33.79 -12.91 4.83
C LEU A 78 -33.33 -12.78 6.28
N CYS A 79 -32.01 -12.77 6.53
CA CYS A 79 -31.45 -12.53 7.86
C CYS A 79 -31.75 -11.11 8.34
N LEU A 80 -31.53 -10.09 7.49
CA LEU A 80 -31.84 -8.70 7.80
C LEU A 80 -33.34 -8.48 8.07
N GLN A 81 -34.22 -9.14 7.31
CA GLN A 81 -35.66 -9.12 7.55
C GLN A 81 -36.02 -9.68 8.92
N LYS A 82 -35.43 -10.82 9.33
CA LYS A 82 -35.62 -11.36 10.68
C LYS A 82 -35.14 -10.41 11.77
N SER A 83 -34.00 -9.74 11.57
CA SER A 83 -33.51 -8.72 12.51
C SER A 83 -34.43 -7.50 12.60
N ARG A 84 -34.99 -7.04 11.48
CA ARG A 84 -36.03 -5.99 11.44
C ARG A 84 -37.27 -6.43 12.21
N ASP A 85 -37.75 -7.65 11.98
CA ASP A 85 -38.96 -8.16 12.61
C ASP A 85 -38.77 -8.30 14.14
N ALA A 86 -37.60 -8.76 14.59
CA ALA A 86 -37.25 -8.77 16.02
C ALA A 86 -37.21 -7.36 16.66
N LEU A 87 -36.71 -6.35 15.93
CA LEU A 87 -36.76 -4.96 16.39
C LEU A 87 -38.19 -4.42 16.45
N ARG A 88 -39.03 -4.80 15.47
CA ARG A 88 -40.46 -4.45 15.47
C ARG A 88 -41.21 -5.07 16.64
N ASP A 89 -40.91 -6.32 16.97
CA ASP A 89 -41.45 -7.00 18.13
C ASP A 89 -41.00 -6.33 19.44
N LYS A 90 -39.72 -5.97 19.55
CA LYS A 90 -39.18 -5.21 20.69
C LYS A 90 -39.89 -3.86 20.87
N VAL A 91 -40.08 -3.10 19.77
CA VAL A 91 -40.82 -1.83 19.80
C VAL A 91 -42.26 -2.03 20.26
N SER A 92 -42.92 -3.10 19.80
CA SER A 92 -44.30 -3.41 20.19
C SER A 92 -44.39 -3.82 21.66
N HIS A 93 -43.45 -4.63 22.13
CA HIS A 93 -43.35 -5.04 23.54
C HIS A 93 -43.14 -3.83 24.47
N LEU A 94 -42.18 -2.95 24.16
CA LEU A 94 -41.90 -1.74 24.94
C LEU A 94 -43.10 -0.79 24.97
N ARG A 95 -43.82 -0.62 23.85
CA ARG A 95 -45.08 0.15 23.83
C ARG A 95 -46.14 -0.44 24.75
N ASN A 96 -46.30 -1.77 24.76
CA ASN A 96 -47.28 -2.44 25.61
C ASN A 96 -46.92 -2.33 27.11
N LEU A 97 -45.63 -2.36 27.45
CA LEU A 97 -45.18 -2.12 28.82
C LEU A 97 -45.54 -0.69 29.28
N ILE A 98 -45.25 0.33 28.47
CA ILE A 98 -45.56 1.73 28.79
C ILE A 98 -47.06 1.97 28.98
N ILE A 99 -47.92 1.28 28.22
CA ILE A 99 -49.39 1.41 28.33
C ILE A 99 -49.95 0.75 29.61
N ASN A 100 -49.25 -0.25 30.18
CA ASN A 100 -49.71 -0.93 31.39
C ASN A 100 -49.54 -0.03 32.63
N THR A 101 -50.66 0.40 33.22
CA THR A 101 -50.75 1.40 34.31
C THR A 101 -50.19 0.95 35.67
N ALA A 102 -49.58 -0.23 35.77
CA ALA A 102 -49.10 -0.82 37.04
C ALA A 102 -47.60 -0.57 37.33
N MET A 103 -46.94 0.31 36.57
CA MET A 103 -45.48 0.47 36.58
C MET A 103 -45.04 1.74 37.32
N THR A 104 -43.83 1.72 37.90
CA THR A 104 -43.27 2.91 38.57
C THR A 104 -42.84 3.96 37.54
N ALA A 105 -42.86 5.24 37.93
CA ALA A 105 -42.48 6.33 37.03
C ALA A 105 -41.03 6.23 36.50
N TRP A 106 -40.12 5.63 37.28
CA TRP A 106 -38.74 5.37 36.85
C TRP A 106 -38.67 4.30 35.76
N ASP A 107 -39.42 3.21 35.91
CA ASP A 107 -39.50 2.14 34.92
C ASP A 107 -40.09 2.64 33.60
N VAL A 108 -41.11 3.51 33.66
CA VAL A 108 -41.69 4.11 32.46
C VAL A 108 -40.64 4.94 31.70
N ALA A 109 -39.86 5.76 32.40
CA ALA A 109 -38.82 6.59 31.78
C ALA A 109 -37.68 5.77 31.15
N THR A 110 -37.26 4.66 31.77
CA THR A 110 -36.26 3.76 31.18
C THR A 110 -36.79 3.06 29.93
N TYR A 111 -38.04 2.54 29.97
CA TYR A 111 -38.64 1.92 28.78
C TYR A 111 -38.91 2.93 27.66
N GLU A 112 -39.20 4.19 27.97
CA GLU A 112 -39.32 5.26 26.97
C GLU A 112 -37.99 5.54 26.24
N LEU A 113 -36.87 5.59 26.99
CA LEU A 113 -35.54 5.75 26.40
C LEU A 113 -35.17 4.55 25.53
N GLU A 114 -35.42 3.32 26.01
CA GLU A 114 -35.20 2.10 25.24
C GLU A 114 -36.09 2.02 24.01
N LEU A 115 -37.34 2.48 24.10
CA LEU A 115 -38.27 2.54 22.98
C LEU A 115 -37.77 3.51 21.91
N GLN A 116 -37.22 4.66 22.32
CA GLN A 116 -36.66 5.63 21.40
C GLN A 116 -35.46 5.05 20.65
N SER A 117 -34.50 4.44 21.37
CA SER A 117 -33.37 3.75 20.76
C SER A 117 -33.80 2.60 19.83
N ALA A 118 -34.80 1.80 20.24
CA ALA A 118 -35.33 0.70 19.43
C ALA A 118 -36.05 1.19 18.16
N LYS A 119 -36.77 2.31 18.22
CA LYS A 119 -37.38 2.95 17.04
C LYS A 119 -36.33 3.46 16.05
N GLU A 120 -35.28 4.12 16.54
CA GLU A 120 -34.17 4.58 15.70
C GLU A 120 -33.45 3.40 15.05
N GLY A 121 -33.21 2.32 15.80
CA GLY A 121 -32.66 1.07 15.29
C GLY A 121 -33.56 0.42 14.24
N LEU A 122 -34.88 0.38 14.47
CA LEU A 122 -35.86 -0.15 13.52
C LEU A 122 -35.87 0.65 12.22
N GLN A 123 -35.89 1.98 12.29
CA GLN A 123 -35.88 2.85 11.10
C GLN A 123 -34.62 2.64 10.27
N LYS A 124 -33.44 2.59 10.89
CA LYS A 124 -32.17 2.27 10.21
C LYS A 124 -32.21 0.90 9.55
N MET A 125 -32.76 -0.11 10.23
CA MET A 125 -32.87 -1.46 9.70
C MET A 125 -33.87 -1.56 8.54
N GLU A 126 -35.02 -0.88 8.62
CA GLU A 126 -36.02 -0.84 7.54
C GLU A 126 -35.44 -0.22 6.26
N LEU A 127 -34.67 0.87 6.38
CA LEU A 127 -33.94 1.45 5.25
C LEU A 127 -32.93 0.47 4.66
N ARG A 128 -32.15 -0.21 5.51
CA ARG A 128 -31.15 -1.20 5.07
C ARG A 128 -31.79 -2.39 4.34
N VAL A 129 -32.90 -2.91 4.85
CA VAL A 129 -33.67 -3.98 4.20
C VAL A 129 -34.21 -3.51 2.86
N ALA A 130 -34.92 -2.38 2.81
CA ALA A 130 -35.51 -1.86 1.58
C ALA A 130 -34.45 -1.63 0.48
N LYS A 131 -33.26 -1.14 0.86
CA LYS A 131 -32.15 -0.92 -0.07
C LYS A 131 -31.60 -2.23 -0.63
N LYS A 132 -31.38 -3.23 0.23
CA LYS A 132 -30.91 -4.54 -0.20
C LYS A 132 -31.95 -5.25 -1.08
N GLU A 133 -33.24 -5.15 -0.75
CA GLU A 133 -34.34 -5.67 -1.58
C GLU A 133 -34.36 -5.01 -2.97
N LYS A 134 -34.27 -3.67 -3.02
CA LYS A 134 -34.19 -2.90 -4.27
C LYS A 134 -32.98 -3.33 -5.11
N SER A 135 -31.82 -3.54 -4.48
CA SER A 135 -30.59 -3.99 -5.17
C SER A 135 -30.79 -5.35 -5.86
N LEU A 136 -31.48 -6.28 -5.20
CA LEU A 136 -31.83 -7.59 -5.77
C LEU A 136 -32.91 -7.50 -6.86
N GLY A 137 -33.52 -6.34 -7.06
CA GLY A 137 -34.63 -6.13 -7.99
C GLY A 137 -35.96 -6.69 -7.48
N ALA A 138 -36.11 -6.85 -6.17
CA ALA A 138 -37.34 -7.28 -5.53
C ALA A 138 -38.07 -6.07 -4.94
N SER A 139 -39.25 -5.75 -5.46
CA SER A 139 -40.17 -4.81 -4.81
C SER A 139 -41.25 -5.59 -4.07
N ALA A 140 -41.25 -5.51 -2.73
CA ALA A 140 -42.19 -6.10 -1.78
C ALA A 140 -41.95 -7.56 -1.36
N ASN A 141 -42.28 -7.84 -0.09
CA ASN A 141 -41.92 -9.01 0.74
C ASN A 141 -42.23 -10.40 0.15
N ASP A 142 -43.03 -10.53 -0.91
CA ASP A 142 -43.56 -11.85 -1.31
C ASP A 142 -42.72 -12.59 -2.38
N ALA A 143 -41.61 -12.02 -2.87
CA ALA A 143 -40.82 -12.63 -3.95
C ALA A 143 -39.35 -12.98 -3.63
N ILE A 144 -38.83 -12.67 -2.43
CA ILE A 144 -37.41 -12.88 -2.12
C ILE A 144 -37.07 -14.36 -1.91
N CYS A 145 -37.97 -15.14 -1.29
CA CYS A 145 -37.81 -16.60 -1.17
C CYS A 145 -37.73 -17.29 -2.54
N HIS A 146 -38.46 -16.80 -3.55
CA HIS A 146 -38.42 -17.33 -4.90
C HIS A 146 -37.09 -17.05 -5.62
N LEU A 147 -36.30 -16.09 -5.13
CA LEU A 147 -34.99 -15.76 -5.67
C LEU A 147 -33.86 -16.66 -5.14
N LEU A 148 -34.09 -17.46 -4.09
CA LEU A 148 -33.08 -18.35 -3.49
C LEU A 148 -32.39 -19.26 -4.50
N ASN A 149 -33.14 -19.78 -5.46
CA ASN A 149 -32.64 -20.69 -6.51
C ASN A 149 -32.65 -20.04 -7.90
N SER A 150 -32.68 -18.70 -7.97
CA SER A 150 -32.71 -18.00 -9.26
C SER A 150 -31.37 -18.11 -9.97
N ASN A 151 -31.37 -18.83 -11.09
CA ASN A 151 -30.20 -18.90 -11.99
C ASN A 151 -29.83 -17.52 -12.53
N TYR A 152 -30.82 -16.65 -12.77
CA TYR A 152 -30.59 -15.28 -13.20
C TYR A 152 -29.81 -14.49 -12.14
N LEU A 153 -30.24 -14.56 -10.87
CA LEU A 153 -29.59 -13.84 -9.78
C LEU A 153 -28.15 -14.33 -9.55
N ASN A 154 -27.91 -15.63 -9.59
CA ASN A 154 -26.56 -16.20 -9.50
C ASN A 154 -25.65 -15.69 -10.63
N LYS A 155 -26.14 -15.65 -11.87
CA LYS A 155 -25.38 -15.12 -13.01
C LYS A 155 -25.13 -13.62 -12.88
N ARG A 156 -26.11 -12.84 -12.41
CA ARG A 156 -25.99 -11.40 -12.15
C ARG A 156 -24.93 -11.09 -11.10
N MET A 157 -24.94 -11.81 -9.97
CA MET A 157 -23.92 -11.68 -8.91
C MET A 157 -22.51 -12.05 -9.40
N ASN A 158 -22.41 -13.12 -10.19
CA ASN A 158 -21.12 -13.53 -10.76
C ASN A 158 -20.61 -12.56 -11.84
N ALA A 159 -21.50 -11.96 -12.63
CA ALA A 159 -21.15 -10.93 -13.59
C ALA A 159 -20.63 -9.67 -12.89
N LEU A 160 -21.27 -9.25 -11.80
CA LEU A 160 -20.79 -8.13 -10.99
C LEU A 160 -19.41 -8.36 -10.39
N ALA A 161 -19.18 -9.54 -9.82
CA ALA A 161 -17.86 -9.89 -9.29
C ALA A 161 -16.79 -9.79 -10.38
N LEU A 162 -17.07 -10.29 -11.59
CA LEU A 162 -16.16 -10.14 -12.73
C LEU A 162 -15.99 -8.68 -13.15
N LEU A 163 -17.05 -7.89 -13.19
CA LEU A 163 -16.95 -6.47 -13.57
C LEU A 163 -16.08 -5.69 -12.58
N MET A 164 -16.24 -5.94 -11.27
CA MET A 164 -15.38 -5.36 -10.24
C MET A 164 -13.92 -5.79 -10.40
N GLN A 165 -13.66 -7.07 -10.69
CA GLN A 165 -12.31 -7.55 -10.98
C GLN A 165 -11.71 -6.91 -12.23
N VAL A 166 -12.47 -6.81 -13.32
CA VAL A 166 -12.03 -6.16 -14.56
C VAL A 166 -11.66 -4.71 -14.30
N ARG A 167 -12.54 -3.95 -13.61
CA ARG A 167 -12.27 -2.56 -13.22
C ARG A 167 -11.00 -2.42 -12.40
N GLU A 168 -10.80 -3.30 -11.40
CA GLU A 168 -9.61 -3.23 -10.55
C GLU A 168 -8.34 -3.57 -11.33
N HIS A 169 -8.34 -4.63 -12.14
CA HIS A 169 -7.18 -4.97 -12.95
C HIS A 169 -6.85 -3.90 -14.01
N LEU A 170 -7.86 -3.21 -14.55
CA LEU A 170 -7.64 -2.06 -15.42
C LEU A 170 -6.98 -0.89 -14.68
N ARG A 171 -7.38 -0.61 -13.44
CA ARG A 171 -6.72 0.39 -12.59
C ARG A 171 -5.28 0.00 -12.28
N LEU A 172 -5.05 -1.23 -11.84
CA LEU A 172 -3.70 -1.75 -11.57
C LEU A 172 -2.81 -1.65 -12.81
N ARG A 173 -3.32 -2.05 -13.99
CA ARG A 173 -2.59 -1.90 -15.26
C ARG A 173 -2.22 -0.44 -15.52
N LYS A 174 -3.13 0.50 -15.27
CA LYS A 174 -2.85 1.94 -15.44
C LYS A 174 -1.72 2.39 -14.51
N PHE A 175 -1.80 2.05 -13.22
CA PHE A 175 -0.73 2.36 -12.27
C PHE A 175 0.63 1.78 -12.68
N GLU A 176 0.64 0.55 -13.18
CA GLU A 176 1.87 -0.10 -13.67
C GLU A 176 2.45 0.58 -14.92
N LEU A 177 1.60 1.03 -15.84
CA LEU A 177 2.02 1.80 -17.01
C LEU A 177 2.52 3.19 -16.64
N ASP A 178 1.84 3.88 -15.73
CA ASP A 178 2.27 5.17 -15.20
C ASP A 178 3.65 5.00 -14.53
N ARG A 179 3.85 3.92 -13.76
CA ARG A 179 5.15 3.59 -13.14
C ARG A 179 6.26 3.39 -14.19
N LEU A 180 5.99 2.63 -15.25
CA LEU A 180 6.91 2.48 -16.38
C LEU A 180 7.23 3.82 -17.05
N GLU A 181 6.23 4.65 -17.30
CA GLU A 181 6.43 5.93 -17.97
C GLU A 181 7.32 6.86 -17.15
N HIS A 182 7.15 6.88 -15.84
CA HIS A 182 8.00 7.67 -14.93
C HIS A 182 9.44 7.14 -14.87
N SER A 183 9.65 5.82 -14.83
CA SER A 183 11.00 5.23 -14.85
C SER A 183 11.74 5.52 -16.17
N TYR A 184 11.05 5.41 -17.31
CA TYR A 184 11.61 5.73 -18.63
C TYR A 184 12.02 7.20 -18.78
N ARG A 185 11.31 8.13 -18.13
CA ARG A 185 11.63 9.56 -18.18
C ARG A 185 12.85 9.92 -17.32
N LYS A 186 13.16 9.15 -16.26
CA LYS A 186 14.20 9.51 -15.28
C LYS A 186 15.58 8.85 -15.49
N GLN A 187 15.74 7.71 -16.18
CA GLN A 187 17.10 7.18 -16.47
C GLN A 187 17.24 6.15 -17.61
N ARG A 188 18.43 6.12 -18.22
CA ARG A 188 18.84 5.24 -19.36
C ARG A 188 19.43 3.87 -18.93
N SER A 189 19.54 3.57 -17.63
CA SER A 189 20.27 2.37 -17.13
C SER A 189 19.43 1.30 -16.40
N GLU A 190 18.11 1.47 -16.27
CA GLU A 190 17.25 0.51 -15.53
C GLU A 190 16.54 -0.50 -16.44
N GLN A 191 17.28 -1.13 -17.36
CA GLN A 191 16.71 -2.10 -18.30
C GLN A 191 15.97 -3.24 -17.59
N ARG A 192 16.49 -3.72 -16.46
CA ARG A 192 15.96 -4.89 -15.75
C ARG A 192 14.66 -4.62 -14.98
N ILE A 193 14.49 -3.43 -14.41
CA ILE A 193 13.25 -3.02 -13.72
C ILE A 193 12.14 -2.81 -14.76
N ASN A 194 12.49 -2.16 -15.87
CA ASN A 194 11.57 -1.95 -16.99
C ASN A 194 11.13 -3.28 -17.62
N GLU A 195 12.01 -4.28 -17.73
CA GLU A 195 11.67 -5.63 -18.20
C GLU A 195 10.65 -6.31 -17.28
N HIS A 196 10.86 -6.32 -15.96
CA HIS A 196 9.94 -6.95 -14.99
C HIS A 196 8.55 -6.28 -14.97
N THR A 197 8.51 -4.96 -15.03
CA THR A 197 7.23 -4.22 -15.07
C THR A 197 6.55 -4.39 -16.42
N GLN A 198 7.30 -4.40 -17.54
CA GLN A 198 6.75 -4.68 -18.87
C GLN A 198 6.19 -6.10 -18.95
N ASP A 199 6.87 -7.09 -18.37
CA ASP A 199 6.38 -8.47 -18.32
C ASP A 199 5.15 -8.62 -17.44
N SER A 200 5.06 -7.86 -16.35
CA SER A 200 3.85 -7.79 -15.53
C SER A 200 2.67 -7.26 -16.35
N VAL A 201 2.82 -6.13 -17.03
CA VAL A 201 1.77 -5.58 -17.92
C VAL A 201 1.36 -6.59 -19.00
N ARG A 202 2.32 -7.26 -19.65
CA ARG A 202 2.06 -8.31 -20.65
C ARG A 202 1.29 -9.51 -20.09
N GLN A 203 1.45 -9.83 -18.81
CA GLN A 203 0.70 -10.91 -18.15
C GLN A 203 -0.73 -10.50 -17.80
N TRP A 204 -0.96 -9.22 -17.46
CA TRP A 204 -2.29 -8.72 -17.06
C TRP A 204 -3.25 -8.58 -18.22
N GLU A 205 -2.79 -8.14 -19.40
CA GLU A 205 -3.65 -7.93 -20.58
C GLU A 205 -4.49 -9.17 -20.99
N PRO A 206 -3.88 -10.36 -21.19
CA PRO A 206 -4.67 -11.55 -21.52
C PRO A 206 -5.58 -11.98 -20.37
N ALA A 207 -5.18 -11.77 -19.11
CA ALA A 207 -6.02 -12.09 -17.95
C ALA A 207 -7.28 -11.21 -17.90
N ILE A 208 -7.13 -9.90 -18.12
CA ILE A 208 -8.24 -8.94 -18.17
C ILE A 208 -9.19 -9.27 -19.33
N ALA A 209 -8.64 -9.56 -20.52
CA ALA A 209 -9.45 -9.95 -21.67
C ALA A 209 -10.25 -11.24 -21.41
N VAL A 210 -9.67 -12.23 -20.73
CA VAL A 210 -10.38 -13.46 -20.34
C VAL A 210 -11.52 -13.16 -19.36
N LEU A 211 -11.31 -12.29 -18.37
CA LEU A 211 -12.35 -11.89 -17.43
C LEU A 211 -13.49 -11.14 -18.14
N ALA A 212 -13.17 -10.22 -19.05
CA ALA A 212 -14.15 -9.49 -19.84
C ALA A 212 -14.98 -10.42 -20.75
N ARG A 213 -14.35 -11.41 -21.39
CA ARG A 213 -15.07 -12.44 -22.18
C ARG A 213 -16.03 -13.26 -21.31
N LYS A 214 -15.60 -13.68 -20.12
CA LYS A 214 -16.46 -14.40 -19.17
C LYS A 214 -17.64 -13.55 -18.71
N TYR A 215 -17.41 -12.25 -18.49
CA TYR A 215 -18.46 -11.30 -18.15
C TYR A 215 -19.48 -11.19 -19.29
N ASN A 216 -19.02 -11.00 -20.52
CA ASN A 216 -19.90 -10.92 -21.70
C ASN A 216 -20.73 -12.19 -21.89
N ALA A 217 -20.14 -13.38 -21.70
CA ALA A 217 -20.86 -14.65 -21.76
C ALA A 217 -21.97 -14.73 -20.69
N LEU A 218 -21.73 -14.27 -19.46
CA LEU A 218 -22.78 -14.20 -18.44
C LEU A 218 -23.89 -13.20 -18.78
N CYS A 219 -23.56 -12.09 -19.45
CA CYS A 219 -24.55 -11.12 -19.92
C CYS A 219 -25.45 -11.69 -21.02
N GLU A 220 -24.89 -12.48 -21.94
CA GLU A 220 -25.64 -13.22 -22.95
C GLU A 220 -26.55 -14.28 -22.33
N ASP A 221 -26.03 -15.07 -21.38
CA ASP A 221 -26.83 -16.03 -20.62
C ASP A 221 -28.00 -15.35 -19.90
N MET A 222 -27.76 -14.18 -19.30
CA MET A 222 -28.81 -13.39 -18.64
C MET A 222 -29.86 -12.89 -19.64
N ARG A 223 -29.44 -12.45 -20.84
CA ARG A 223 -30.35 -12.07 -21.92
C ARG A 223 -31.24 -13.24 -22.35
N GLN A 224 -30.65 -14.41 -22.53
CA GLN A 224 -31.41 -15.64 -22.84
C GLN A 224 -32.41 -16.01 -21.73
N LEU A 225 -32.04 -15.85 -20.46
CA LEU A 225 -32.96 -16.11 -19.34
C LEU A 225 -34.11 -15.11 -19.28
N ILE A 226 -33.89 -13.86 -19.68
CA ILE A 226 -34.93 -12.84 -19.81
C ILE A 226 -35.89 -13.22 -20.94
N ASP A 227 -35.36 -13.57 -22.12
CA ASP A 227 -36.17 -14.00 -23.27
C ASP A 227 -37.01 -15.25 -22.96
N GLN A 228 -36.45 -16.17 -22.16
CA GLN A 228 -37.14 -17.38 -21.68
C GLN A 228 -38.12 -17.12 -20.53
N HIS A 229 -38.31 -15.87 -20.08
CA HIS A 229 -39.18 -15.50 -18.96
C HIS A 229 -38.81 -16.20 -17.63
N LYS A 230 -37.54 -16.58 -17.47
CA LYS A 230 -36.97 -17.18 -16.24
C LYS A 230 -36.29 -16.16 -15.33
N ALA A 231 -36.35 -14.88 -15.70
CA ALA A 231 -35.84 -13.76 -14.94
C ALA A 231 -36.99 -13.01 -14.24
N PRO A 232 -36.72 -12.21 -13.19
CA PRO A 232 -37.71 -11.32 -12.58
C PRO A 232 -38.37 -10.38 -13.59
N HIS A 233 -39.61 -9.96 -13.34
CA HIS A 233 -40.46 -9.19 -14.26
C HIS A 233 -39.86 -7.84 -14.71
N SER A 234 -38.88 -7.29 -13.99
CA SER A 234 -38.17 -6.05 -14.33
C SER A 234 -36.66 -6.26 -14.53
N ALA A 235 -36.25 -7.47 -14.93
CA ALA A 235 -34.86 -7.80 -15.17
C ALA A 235 -34.34 -7.14 -16.46
N ILE A 236 -33.21 -6.43 -16.34
CA ILE A 236 -32.51 -5.81 -17.46
C ILE A 236 -31.14 -6.48 -17.58
N ALA A 237 -30.81 -6.96 -18.78
CA ALA A 237 -29.49 -7.51 -19.05
C ALA A 237 -28.43 -6.39 -18.99
N PRO A 238 -27.29 -6.61 -18.33
CA PRO A 238 -26.17 -5.67 -18.36
C PRO A 238 -25.64 -5.46 -19.79
N LYS A 239 -25.03 -4.29 -20.00
CA LYS A 239 -24.33 -3.99 -21.25
C LYS A 239 -23.08 -4.85 -21.39
N LEU A 240 -22.77 -5.23 -22.63
CA LEU A 240 -21.56 -5.95 -22.97
C LEU A 240 -20.36 -5.00 -22.97
N ILE A 241 -19.21 -5.50 -22.57
CA ILE A 241 -17.94 -4.80 -22.64
C ILE A 241 -17.42 -4.89 -24.08
N ASP A 242 -17.05 -3.76 -24.66
CA ASP A 242 -16.30 -3.72 -25.91
C ASP A 242 -14.89 -4.27 -25.67
N LEU A 243 -14.58 -5.40 -26.30
CA LEU A 243 -13.30 -6.07 -26.16
C LEU A 243 -12.21 -5.41 -27.02
N ASP A 244 -12.59 -4.73 -28.10
CA ASP A 244 -11.65 -4.10 -29.03
C ASP A 244 -11.09 -2.80 -28.44
N ASN A 245 -11.94 -2.04 -27.72
CA ASN A 245 -11.55 -0.81 -27.01
C ASN A 245 -11.36 -1.00 -25.50
N LEU A 246 -11.17 -2.23 -25.02
CA LEU A 246 -11.05 -2.53 -23.58
C LEU A 246 -9.92 -1.76 -22.87
N PHE A 247 -8.81 -1.55 -23.56
CA PHE A 247 -7.63 -0.87 -23.00
C PHE A 247 -7.59 0.63 -23.32
N ASN A 248 -8.45 1.10 -24.24
CA ASN A 248 -8.63 2.51 -24.56
C ASN A 248 -9.69 3.08 -23.62
N LEU A 249 -9.32 3.17 -22.33
CA LEU A 249 -10.24 3.60 -21.26
C LEU A 249 -10.54 5.09 -21.39
N ASP A 250 -11.74 5.41 -21.85
CA ASP A 250 -12.33 6.74 -21.74
C ASP A 250 -13.28 6.82 -20.53
N VAL A 251 -13.57 8.04 -20.07
CA VAL A 251 -14.48 8.35 -18.96
C VAL A 251 -15.88 7.83 -19.25
N ASP A 252 -16.29 7.84 -20.52
CA ASP A 252 -17.63 7.42 -20.98
C ASP A 252 -17.74 5.92 -21.26
N ASN A 253 -16.73 5.11 -20.93
CA ASN A 253 -16.78 3.68 -21.19
C ASN A 253 -17.88 3.00 -20.36
N ASP A 254 -18.72 2.19 -21.01
CA ASP A 254 -19.82 1.45 -20.37
C ASP A 254 -19.35 0.52 -19.24
N ILE A 255 -18.04 0.18 -19.18
CA ILE A 255 -17.42 -0.53 -18.06
C ILE A 255 -17.64 0.22 -16.73
N TRP A 256 -17.75 1.55 -16.74
CA TRP A 256 -17.95 2.37 -15.54
C TRP A 256 -19.41 2.52 -15.11
N LEU A 257 -20.37 2.15 -15.95
CA LEU A 257 -21.78 2.20 -15.58
C LEU A 257 -22.07 1.23 -14.44
N ASP A 258 -22.54 1.76 -13.32
CA ASP A 258 -22.80 0.93 -12.16
C ASP A 258 -24.09 0.14 -12.35
N ILE A 259 -23.95 -1.18 -12.46
CA ILE A 259 -25.09 -2.10 -12.36
C ILE A 259 -25.50 -2.04 -10.88
N SER A 260 -26.54 -1.28 -10.58
CA SER A 260 -27.09 -0.98 -9.23
C SER A 260 -27.30 -2.22 -8.36
N LEU A 261 -26.19 -2.69 -7.78
CA LEU A 261 -26.05 -3.75 -6.79
C LEU A 261 -24.82 -3.48 -5.91
N SER A 262 -24.06 -2.42 -6.19
CA SER A 262 -22.98 -1.95 -5.34
C SER A 262 -23.55 -1.38 -4.05
N TYR A 263 -22.73 -1.48 -3.01
CA TYR A 263 -22.98 -1.01 -1.67
C TYR A 263 -23.00 0.53 -1.67
N ASP A 264 -24.06 1.14 -2.18
CA ASP A 264 -24.44 2.42 -1.59
C ASP A 264 -24.83 2.05 -0.16
N ASP A 265 -23.93 2.17 0.79
CA ASP A 265 -24.37 2.58 2.12
C ASP A 265 -24.63 4.08 1.94
N ASP A 266 -25.82 4.59 2.26
CA ASP A 266 -26.03 6.06 2.32
C ASP A 266 -25.25 6.67 3.50
N ALA A 267 -24.34 5.90 4.09
CA ALA A 267 -23.34 6.40 4.98
C ALA A 267 -22.50 7.43 4.22
N PRO A 268 -22.20 8.57 4.86
CA PRO A 268 -21.27 9.52 4.28
C PRO A 268 -19.97 8.77 3.91
N PRO A 269 -19.37 9.08 2.75
CA PRO A 269 -18.13 8.46 2.34
C PRO A 269 -17.09 8.59 3.47
N PRO A 270 -16.21 7.59 3.67
CA PRO A 270 -15.15 7.68 4.66
C PRO A 270 -14.36 8.98 4.53
N LEU A 271 -13.84 9.51 5.64
CA LEU A 271 -13.15 10.79 5.64
C LEU A 271 -11.86 10.73 4.82
N TRP A 272 -11.15 9.60 4.87
CA TRP A 272 -9.98 9.35 4.00
C TRP A 272 -10.29 9.40 2.50
N LEU A 273 -11.56 9.30 2.09
CA LEU A 273 -11.97 9.43 0.69
C LEU A 273 -12.52 10.82 0.36
N SER A 274 -13.22 11.45 1.29
CA SER A 274 -14.02 12.66 1.05
C SER A 274 -13.36 13.96 1.50
N ASP A 275 -12.56 13.94 2.56
CA ASP A 275 -11.92 15.13 3.11
C ASP A 275 -10.48 15.27 2.56
N GLU A 276 -10.17 16.41 1.94
CA GLU A 276 -8.82 16.69 1.40
C GLU A 276 -7.79 16.88 2.52
N ASN A 277 -8.19 17.43 3.67
CA ASN A 277 -7.29 17.61 4.80
C ASN A 277 -6.91 16.25 5.39
N VAL A 278 -7.88 15.33 5.54
CA VAL A 278 -7.59 13.96 5.98
C VAL A 278 -6.68 13.25 4.98
N ARG A 279 -6.95 13.36 3.67
CA ARG A 279 -6.10 12.75 2.64
C ARG A 279 -4.68 13.28 2.65
N THR A 280 -4.52 14.59 2.70
CA THR A 280 -3.20 15.22 2.75
C THR A 280 -2.50 14.89 4.07
N GLY A 281 -3.24 14.91 5.19
CA GLY A 281 -2.75 14.52 6.51
C GLY A 281 -2.26 13.09 6.55
N ILE A 282 -3.00 12.12 6.00
CA ILE A 282 -2.56 10.72 5.91
C ILE A 282 -1.26 10.60 5.11
N ARG A 283 -1.16 11.26 3.94
CA ARG A 283 0.09 11.24 3.15
C ARG A 283 1.27 11.78 3.95
N SER A 284 1.14 12.97 4.52
CA SER A 284 2.22 13.59 5.31
C SER A 284 2.56 12.80 6.56
N LEU A 285 1.59 12.12 7.18
CA LEU A 285 1.82 11.21 8.31
C LEU A 285 2.68 10.02 7.89
N LEU A 286 2.32 9.36 6.79
CA LEU A 286 3.09 8.24 6.25
C LEU A 286 4.49 8.65 5.79
N ASP A 287 4.63 9.82 5.12
CA ASP A 287 5.93 10.34 4.70
C ASP A 287 6.85 10.61 5.91
N ARG A 288 6.29 11.17 6.99
CA ARG A 288 7.02 11.41 8.25
C ARG A 288 7.47 10.09 8.87
N ASP A 289 6.57 9.13 9.00
CA ASP A 289 6.86 7.81 9.58
C ASP A 289 7.93 7.08 8.75
N ARG A 290 7.82 7.14 7.41
CA ARG A 290 8.81 6.59 6.48
C ARG A 290 10.18 7.25 6.62
N CYS A 291 10.21 8.58 6.79
CA CYS A 291 11.47 9.29 7.06
C CYS A 291 12.08 8.90 8.42
N GLU A 292 11.28 8.60 9.44
CA GLU A 292 11.79 8.11 10.71
C GLU A 292 12.36 6.70 10.62
N GLU A 293 11.75 5.82 9.83
CA GLU A 293 12.31 4.51 9.48
C GLU A 293 13.64 4.66 8.74
N GLU A 294 13.68 5.46 7.68
CA GLU A 294 14.89 5.68 6.88
C GLU A 294 16.02 6.27 7.74
N ARG A 295 15.74 7.20 8.65
CA ARG A 295 16.74 7.70 9.60
C ARG A 295 17.35 6.60 10.46
N LYS A 296 16.52 5.67 10.95
CA LYS A 296 17.00 4.51 11.73
C LYS A 296 17.84 3.58 10.87
N LEU A 297 17.45 3.36 9.61
CA LEU A 297 18.21 2.55 8.67
C LEU A 297 19.56 3.18 8.32
N LEU A 298 19.61 4.49 8.04
CA LEU A 298 20.85 5.22 7.77
C LEU A 298 21.80 5.20 8.97
N GLN A 299 21.24 5.28 10.19
CA GLN A 299 22.02 5.11 11.41
C GLN A 299 22.57 3.69 11.52
N ALA A 300 21.74 2.66 11.33
CA ALA A 300 22.18 1.26 11.37
C ALA A 300 23.23 0.92 10.29
N GLU A 301 23.10 1.50 9.09
CA GLU A 301 24.08 1.37 8.01
C GLU A 301 25.42 1.98 8.40
N ARG A 302 25.42 3.20 8.96
CA ARG A 302 26.63 3.84 9.49
C ARG A 302 27.26 3.01 10.61
N ASP A 303 26.45 2.54 11.55
CA ASP A 303 26.92 1.75 12.69
C ASP A 303 27.58 0.45 12.22
N SER A 304 26.94 -0.26 11.29
CA SER A 304 27.48 -1.49 10.68
C SER A 304 28.80 -1.24 9.94
N MET A 305 28.92 -0.11 9.23
CA MET A 305 30.17 0.28 8.58
C MET A 305 31.29 0.51 9.60
N GLN A 306 30.97 1.14 10.73
CA GLN A 306 31.94 1.44 11.78
C GLN A 306 32.40 0.18 12.52
N GLU A 307 31.47 -0.72 12.85
CA GLU A 307 31.77 -2.03 13.45
C GLU A 307 32.68 -2.84 12.54
N TRP A 308 32.24 -3.07 11.28
CA TRP A 308 33.03 -3.82 10.30
C TRP A 308 34.44 -3.24 10.14
N PHE A 309 34.55 -1.92 9.98
CA PHE A 309 35.84 -1.29 9.80
C PHE A 309 36.73 -1.48 11.04
N SER A 310 36.17 -1.30 12.24
CA SER A 310 36.91 -1.46 13.49
C SER A 310 37.42 -2.90 13.68
N GLU A 311 36.61 -3.90 13.35
CA GLU A 311 36.98 -5.31 13.42
C GLU A 311 38.10 -5.64 12.44
N GLU A 312 37.97 -5.25 11.17
CA GLU A 312 38.99 -5.47 10.15
C GLU A 312 40.31 -4.78 10.53
N TRP A 313 40.21 -3.56 11.07
CA TRP A 313 41.37 -2.82 11.54
C TRP A 313 42.06 -3.51 12.73
N HIS A 314 41.30 -4.03 13.69
CA HIS A 314 41.85 -4.77 14.83
C HIS A 314 42.51 -6.09 14.42
N VAL A 315 41.88 -6.85 13.52
CA VAL A 315 42.44 -8.10 12.97
C VAL A 315 43.75 -7.80 12.25
N MET A 316 43.75 -6.79 11.38
CA MET A 316 44.94 -6.35 10.65
C MET A 316 46.07 -5.93 11.61
N GLN A 317 45.77 -5.14 12.65
CA GLN A 317 46.77 -4.74 13.64
C GLN A 317 47.35 -5.94 14.41
N ALA A 318 46.52 -6.89 14.82
CA ALA A 318 46.96 -8.08 15.55
C ALA A 318 47.92 -8.93 14.70
N VAL A 319 47.65 -9.08 13.40
CA VAL A 319 48.52 -9.88 12.51
C VAL A 319 49.85 -9.16 12.21
N LEU A 320 49.85 -7.83 12.08
CA LEU A 320 51.08 -7.06 11.94
C LEU A 320 52.00 -7.20 13.17
N GLN A 321 51.44 -7.45 14.37
CA GLN A 321 52.22 -7.69 15.59
C GLN A 321 52.88 -9.07 15.62
N THR A 322 52.33 -10.09 14.95
CA THR A 322 52.90 -11.45 14.91
C THR A 322 54.20 -11.60 14.10
N GLN A 323 54.68 -10.55 13.42
CA GLN A 323 56.00 -10.46 12.76
C GLN A 323 56.34 -11.58 11.74
N ASP A 324 55.35 -12.19 11.09
CA ASP A 324 55.63 -13.11 9.98
C ASP A 324 56.11 -12.33 8.73
N PRO A 325 57.36 -12.54 8.27
CA PRO A 325 57.95 -11.77 7.17
C PRO A 325 57.22 -11.96 5.83
N ASN A 326 56.60 -13.12 5.63
CA ASN A 326 55.96 -13.46 4.34
C ASN A 326 54.62 -12.76 4.14
N THR A 327 53.95 -12.39 5.22
CA THR A 327 52.61 -11.79 5.17
C THR A 327 52.63 -10.27 5.40
N LYS A 328 53.68 -9.73 6.01
CA LYS A 328 53.83 -8.31 6.36
C LYS A 328 53.50 -7.33 5.21
N TYR A 329 54.04 -7.55 4.01
CA TYR A 329 53.79 -6.67 2.86
C TYR A 329 52.31 -6.63 2.43
N GLN A 330 51.61 -7.77 2.51
CA GLN A 330 50.19 -7.86 2.16
C GLN A 330 49.33 -7.10 3.17
N PHE A 331 49.63 -7.23 4.47
CA PHE A 331 48.91 -6.50 5.53
C PHE A 331 49.22 -5.00 5.53
N GLU A 332 50.43 -4.58 5.15
CA GLU A 332 50.75 -3.16 4.93
C GLU A 332 49.96 -2.58 3.74
N THR A 333 49.81 -3.36 2.67
CA THR A 333 48.96 -2.97 1.51
C THR A 333 47.49 -2.87 1.93
N TRP A 334 47.01 -3.82 2.73
CA TRP A 334 45.64 -3.81 3.25
C TRP A 334 45.38 -2.63 4.19
N LYS A 335 46.35 -2.28 5.07
CA LYS A 335 46.30 -1.07 5.89
C LYS A 335 46.09 0.18 5.05
N GLN A 336 46.86 0.34 3.98
CA GLN A 336 46.72 1.48 3.07
C GLN A 336 45.35 1.50 2.38
N GLN A 337 44.81 0.34 2.00
CA GLN A 337 43.47 0.24 1.42
C GLN A 337 42.37 0.64 2.41
N LEU A 338 42.44 0.16 3.66
CA LEU A 338 41.49 0.53 4.72
C LEU A 338 41.55 2.04 5.00
N CYS A 339 42.74 2.65 5.08
CA CYS A 339 42.85 4.10 5.27
C CYS A 339 42.26 4.88 4.09
N ARG A 340 42.49 4.45 2.84
CA ARG A 340 41.89 5.08 1.65
C ARG A 340 40.36 4.95 1.66
N LEU A 341 39.84 3.79 2.04
CA LEU A 341 38.41 3.55 2.19
C LEU A 341 37.81 4.51 3.24
N TYR A 342 38.45 4.63 4.40
CA TYR A 342 38.05 5.57 5.44
C TYR A 342 38.00 7.02 4.93
N THR A 343 39.03 7.48 4.22
CA THR A 343 39.03 8.85 3.67
C THR A 343 37.91 9.11 2.66
N THR A 344 37.45 8.08 1.97
CA THR A 344 36.32 8.17 1.04
C THR A 344 35.00 8.24 1.81
N TRP A 345 34.84 7.40 2.83
CA TRP A 345 33.63 7.36 3.67
C TRP A 345 33.50 8.57 4.59
N GLU A 346 34.60 9.15 5.06
CA GLU A 346 34.60 10.30 5.97
C GLU A 346 33.70 11.43 5.45
N ARG A 347 33.78 11.74 4.15
CA ARG A 347 32.95 12.78 3.51
C ARG A 347 31.48 12.39 3.42
N ALA A 348 31.19 11.11 3.18
CA ALA A 348 29.85 10.57 3.03
C ALA A 348 29.12 10.38 4.38
N MET A 349 29.87 10.32 5.49
CA MET A 349 29.33 10.13 6.83
C MET A 349 29.08 11.46 7.58
N VAL A 350 29.51 12.60 7.04
CA VAL A 350 29.32 13.91 7.70
C VAL A 350 27.83 14.17 7.94
N GLY A 351 27.48 14.44 9.19
CA GLY A 351 26.12 14.77 9.61
C GLY A 351 25.25 13.57 9.97
N VAL A 352 25.61 12.33 9.61
CA VAL A 352 24.85 11.13 10.01
C VAL A 352 25.14 10.81 11.49
N PRO A 353 24.12 10.65 12.37
CA PRO A 353 24.37 10.30 13.76
C PRO A 353 24.95 8.88 13.87
N ALA A 354 25.82 8.68 14.86
CA ALA A 354 26.34 7.37 15.25
C ALA A 354 25.69 6.93 16.56
N SER A 355 25.50 5.63 16.77
CA SER A 355 25.11 5.11 18.07
C SER A 355 26.18 5.38 19.15
N ARG A 356 25.74 5.57 20.40
CA ARG A 356 26.60 6.03 21.51
C ARG A 356 27.64 5.00 21.97
N GLU A 357 27.46 3.72 21.64
CA GLU A 357 28.27 2.60 22.14
C GLU A 357 29.27 2.04 21.12
N LEU A 358 29.49 2.75 20.01
CA LEU A 358 30.33 2.23 18.93
C LEU A 358 31.84 2.30 19.23
N PRO A 359 32.61 1.28 18.80
CA PRO A 359 34.06 1.32 18.86
C PRO A 359 34.60 2.45 17.97
N GLY A 360 35.76 3.00 18.30
CA GLY A 360 36.44 3.94 17.40
C GLY A 360 36.80 3.24 16.08
N TRP A 361 36.90 4.01 14.99
CA TRP A 361 37.26 3.47 13.67
C TRP A 361 38.62 2.75 13.67
N GLY A 362 39.55 3.14 14.54
CA GLY A 362 40.82 2.44 14.76
C GLY A 362 42.07 3.13 14.21
N PRO A 363 42.09 3.71 12.98
CA PRO A 363 43.25 4.40 12.43
C PRO A 363 43.67 5.59 13.29
N LEU A 364 44.98 5.77 13.42
CA LEU A 364 45.54 6.94 14.06
C LEU A 364 45.55 8.11 13.08
N GLU A 365 45.52 9.34 13.60
CA GLU A 365 45.45 10.56 12.77
C GLU A 365 46.56 10.63 11.71
N HIS A 366 47.75 10.11 12.02
CA HIS A 366 48.87 10.08 11.07
C HIS A 366 48.62 9.15 9.87
N ASP A 367 47.99 7.98 10.11
CA ASP A 367 47.65 7.02 9.06
C ASP A 367 46.59 7.59 8.11
N ILE A 368 45.65 8.36 8.66
CA ILE A 368 44.60 9.05 7.92
C ILE A 368 45.20 10.19 7.09
N LEU A 369 46.08 11.01 7.67
CA LEU A 369 46.75 12.11 6.97
C LEU A 369 47.61 11.62 5.81
N GLU A 370 48.35 10.51 6.00
CA GLU A 370 49.11 9.88 4.92
C GLU A 370 48.18 9.43 3.79
N ALA A 371 47.07 8.74 4.11
CA ALA A 371 46.10 8.32 3.10
C ALA A 371 45.43 9.50 2.39
N ARG A 372 45.05 10.57 3.11
CA ARG A 372 44.51 11.81 2.52
C ARG A 372 45.51 12.42 1.52
N SER A 373 46.79 12.48 1.90
CA SER A 373 47.85 12.98 1.01
C SER A 373 48.00 12.14 -0.25
N GLN A 374 47.93 10.81 -0.14
CA GLN A 374 48.01 9.91 -1.28
C GLN A 374 46.78 10.00 -2.21
N VAL A 375 45.59 10.21 -1.65
CA VAL A 375 44.36 10.43 -2.44
C VAL A 375 44.42 11.77 -3.17
N LEU A 376 44.90 12.83 -2.51
CA LEU A 376 45.07 14.17 -3.09
C LEU A 376 46.19 14.24 -4.14
N LEU A 377 47.28 13.48 -3.96
CA LEU A 377 48.43 13.48 -4.87
C LEU A 377 48.32 12.44 -5.99
N GLY A 378 47.55 11.36 -5.79
CA GLY A 378 47.40 10.24 -6.73
C GLY A 378 46.18 10.34 -7.64
N GLY A 379 45.15 11.09 -7.25
CA GLY A 379 44.02 11.42 -8.10
C GLY A 379 44.12 12.88 -8.55
N GLY A 380 44.32 13.12 -9.85
CA GLY A 380 44.05 14.43 -10.43
C GLY A 380 42.57 14.74 -10.26
N ILE A 381 42.20 15.33 -9.12
CA ILE A 381 40.86 15.82 -8.87
C ILE A 381 40.81 17.20 -9.52
N GLU A 382 40.17 17.27 -10.69
CA GLU A 382 39.42 18.45 -11.07
C GLU A 382 38.56 18.81 -9.86
N VAL A 383 38.80 19.99 -9.31
CA VAL A 383 37.89 20.64 -8.37
C VAL A 383 36.60 20.80 -9.15
N ALA A 384 35.70 19.81 -9.06
CA ALA A 384 34.33 20.00 -9.46
C ALA A 384 33.82 21.12 -8.57
N ASP A 385 33.49 22.25 -9.19
CA ASP A 385 32.96 23.44 -8.54
C ASP A 385 31.91 23.02 -7.50
N GLU A 386 31.98 23.64 -6.32
CA GLU A 386 31.04 23.42 -5.21
C GLU A 386 29.59 23.80 -5.54
N ASP A 387 29.32 24.22 -6.78
CA ASP A 387 28.02 24.61 -7.28
C ASP A 387 27.53 23.57 -8.31
N VAL A 388 26.30 23.08 -8.09
CA VAL A 388 25.54 22.15 -8.95
C VAL A 388 25.79 20.64 -8.72
N PHE A 389 25.76 20.18 -7.46
CA PHE A 389 24.96 18.97 -7.22
C PHE A 389 23.51 19.42 -7.26
N ASN A 390 22.84 19.14 -8.38
CA ASN A 390 21.47 19.51 -8.62
C ASN A 390 20.59 18.75 -7.61
N ILE A 391 20.39 19.33 -6.41
CA ILE A 391 19.52 18.80 -5.33
C ILE A 391 18.13 18.49 -5.90
N GLU A 392 17.70 19.23 -6.91
CA GLU A 392 16.43 19.06 -7.60
C GLU A 392 16.34 17.78 -8.45
N PHE A 393 17.47 17.24 -8.94
CA PHE A 393 17.49 16.05 -9.81
C PHE A 393 17.43 14.73 -9.02
N GLU A 394 18.00 14.69 -7.80
CA GLU A 394 18.00 13.48 -6.96
C GLU A 394 17.02 13.54 -5.78
N ALA A 395 16.48 14.71 -5.40
CA ALA A 395 15.38 14.80 -4.43
C ALA A 395 14.12 14.05 -4.90
N GLU A 396 14.04 13.78 -6.20
CA GLU A 396 13.01 12.98 -6.84
C GLU A 396 13.42 11.51 -7.04
N ALA A 397 14.35 10.98 -6.21
CA ALA A 397 14.52 9.55 -6.03
C ALA A 397 13.18 8.95 -5.62
N ASP A 398 12.61 8.18 -6.54
CA ASP A 398 11.27 7.62 -6.47
C ASP A 398 11.17 6.69 -5.24
N GLU A 399 10.22 7.03 -4.37
CA GLU A 399 9.92 6.28 -3.15
C GLU A 399 9.59 4.81 -3.48
N LEU A 400 9.00 4.58 -4.66
CA LEU A 400 8.69 3.24 -5.20
C LEU A 400 9.93 2.48 -5.69
N LEU A 401 10.98 3.16 -6.13
CA LEU A 401 12.25 2.56 -6.55
C LEU A 401 13.08 2.13 -5.33
N THR A 402 12.99 2.93 -4.27
CA THR A 402 13.55 2.60 -2.95
C THR A 402 12.83 1.38 -2.35
N GLU A 403 11.49 1.35 -2.39
CA GLU A 403 10.67 0.20 -1.97
C GLU A 403 10.96 -1.09 -2.76
N HIS A 404 11.25 -0.98 -4.06
CA HIS A 404 11.57 -2.15 -4.90
C HIS A 404 12.98 -2.70 -4.64
N LEU A 405 13.98 -1.84 -4.42
CA LEU A 405 15.34 -2.26 -4.08
C LEU A 405 15.40 -2.94 -2.70
N ASP A 406 14.58 -2.50 -1.75
CA ASP A 406 14.44 -3.16 -0.45
C ASP A 406 13.69 -4.50 -0.55
N SER A 407 12.66 -4.59 -1.39
CA SER A 407 11.94 -5.84 -1.66
C SER A 407 12.84 -6.92 -2.30
N LEU A 408 13.79 -6.51 -3.15
CA LEU A 408 14.78 -7.42 -3.74
C LEU A 408 15.85 -7.89 -2.75
N ARG A 409 16.18 -7.10 -1.73
CA ARG A 409 17.08 -7.52 -0.63
C ARG A 409 16.46 -8.60 0.25
N VAL A 410 15.13 -8.58 0.46
CA VAL A 410 14.43 -9.60 1.26
C VAL A 410 14.36 -10.96 0.54
N MET A 411 14.27 -10.98 -0.80
CA MET A 411 14.22 -12.23 -1.57
C MET A 411 15.58 -12.93 -1.77
N GLN A 412 16.70 -12.30 -1.42
CA GLN A 412 18.03 -12.93 -1.47
C GLN A 412 18.41 -13.68 -0.18
N ASN A 413 17.58 -13.60 0.86
CA ASN A 413 17.80 -14.27 2.15
C ASN A 413 16.81 -15.43 2.43
N TYR A 414 16.18 -15.98 1.38
CA TYR A 414 15.39 -17.22 1.46
C TYR A 414 15.78 -18.22 0.39
#